data_AF-A0A0D3DW56-F1
#
_entry.id   AF-A0A0D3DW56-F1
#
_cell.length_a   1.000
_cell.length_b   1.000
_cell.length_c   1.000
_cell.angle_alpha   90.00
_cell.angle_beta   90.00
_cell.angle_gamma   90.00
#
_symmetry.space_group_name_H-M   'P 1'
#
loop_
_entity.id
_entity.type
_entity.pdbx_description
1 polymer ?
#
loop_
_entity_poly.entity_id
_entity_poly.type
_entity_poly.pdbx_seq_one_letter_code
_entity_poly.pdbx_strand_id
1 'polypeptide(L)'
;MIKKKLQTKKPQEQPEEVTSLESLPDVLIEHIIARVPRSNHPEISLVSKLFRRIIASPELRLTRSKLAITEHVLYALLAFPPHPPSWYILNASLRLRRVNTLPPMPSGSAVVTIGHEIYVIGGSNGSEYLASVTVVDCRTHTCRSLPSMRIARYRAAAGVIDGKIYVMGGCVNRSGRFRVETFDLERQIWLGSQINSLLRDIVTYDVMKEKIYVLGRHQCLGVYYPKEGTVQSYLGRCNLGGLWQASSCVVDDMLYTIDPGCSVWTPIIVFDPEVNAWKPVKGVCGLPPCLYWYAYESKMANVGGKLVILVGNQSQLCNYYGEKYIWCVEIALERRHGYEIWGKVETVEVVFETTESTTPIIELCRSVII
;
A
#
# COMPACT_ATOMS: atom_id res chain seq x y z
N MET A 1 57.57 50.96 51.14
CA MET A 1 56.14 51.00 50.77
C MET A 1 55.73 49.63 50.24
N ILE A 2 54.75 49.00 50.89
CA ILE A 2 54.37 47.59 50.75
C ILE A 2 53.39 47.43 49.58
N LYS A 3 53.68 46.51 48.64
CA LYS A 3 52.75 46.09 47.58
C LYS A 3 51.64 45.21 48.17
N LYS A 4 50.39 45.69 48.16
CA LYS A 4 49.18 44.85 48.37
C LYS A 4 48.68 44.36 47.00
N LYS A 5 48.75 43.04 46.76
CA LYS A 5 48.06 42.38 45.64
C LYS A 5 46.56 42.33 45.95
N LEU A 6 45.74 42.92 45.09
CA LEU A 6 44.29 42.69 45.07
C LEU A 6 44.03 41.34 44.38
N GLN A 7 43.46 40.38 45.10
CA GLN A 7 42.87 39.17 44.51
C GLN A 7 41.41 39.47 44.19
N THR A 8 41.08 39.58 42.91
CA THR A 8 39.70 39.55 42.42
C THR A 8 39.25 38.08 42.34
N LYS A 9 38.29 37.70 43.19
CA LYS A 9 37.59 36.41 43.11
C LYS A 9 36.83 36.32 41.78
N LYS A 10 37.06 35.25 41.01
CA LYS A 10 36.19 34.85 39.90
C LYS A 10 34.82 34.42 40.46
N PRO A 11 33.70 34.71 39.77
CA PRO A 11 32.40 34.13 40.12
C PRO A 11 32.48 32.60 39.98
N GLN A 12 32.03 31.87 40.99
CA GLN A 12 31.74 30.44 40.86
C GLN A 12 30.47 30.31 40.01
N GLU A 13 30.61 29.84 38.78
CA GLU A 13 29.49 29.27 38.03
C GLU A 13 29.01 28.04 38.79
N GLN A 14 27.74 28.06 39.23
CA GLN A 14 27.05 26.85 39.68
C GLN A 14 26.93 25.92 38.47
N PRO A 15 27.18 24.60 38.61
CA PRO A 15 26.95 23.69 37.50
C PRO A 15 25.45 23.71 37.19
N GLU A 16 25.07 24.05 35.96
CA GLU A 16 23.73 23.78 35.47
C GLU A 16 23.45 22.29 35.68
N GLU A 17 22.50 21.97 36.55
CA GLU A 17 21.97 20.61 36.68
C GLU A 17 21.35 20.24 35.33
N VAL A 18 22.11 19.52 34.51
CA VAL A 18 21.60 18.90 33.30
C VAL A 18 20.60 17.85 33.76
N THR A 19 19.32 18.19 33.78
CA THR A 19 18.24 17.24 34.04
C THR A 19 18.30 16.16 32.97
N SER A 20 18.90 15.03 33.32
CA SER A 20 18.96 13.84 32.46
C SER A 20 17.53 13.43 32.12
N LEU A 21 17.28 13.03 30.87
CA LEU A 21 15.97 12.53 30.44
C LEU A 21 15.52 11.30 31.27
N GLU A 22 16.47 10.61 31.92
CA GLU A 22 16.24 9.50 32.84
C GLU A 22 15.53 9.90 34.16
N SER A 23 15.45 11.20 34.46
CA SER A 23 14.71 11.73 35.62
C SER A 23 13.20 11.87 35.38
N LEU A 24 12.75 11.76 34.11
CA LEU A 24 11.34 11.85 33.77
C LEU A 24 10.61 10.52 34.07
N PRO A 25 9.37 10.56 34.58
CA PRO A 25 8.51 9.39 34.67
C PRO A 25 8.35 8.67 33.32
N ASP A 26 8.38 7.33 33.34
CA ASP A 26 8.22 6.48 32.15
C ASP A 26 6.99 6.86 31.28
N VAL A 27 5.89 7.25 31.92
CA VAL A 27 4.64 7.67 31.25
C VAL A 27 4.83 8.93 30.40
N LEU A 28 5.64 9.90 30.87
CA LEU A 28 5.92 11.12 30.12
C LEU A 28 6.86 10.83 28.95
N ILE A 29 7.86 9.97 29.16
CA ILE A 29 8.77 9.52 28.09
C ILE A 29 7.98 8.78 27.01
N GLU A 30 7.04 7.91 27.40
CA GLU A 30 6.14 7.23 26.47
C GLU A 30 5.32 8.22 25.64
N HIS A 31 4.75 9.26 26.26
CA HIS A 31 3.99 10.30 25.54
C HIS A 31 4.87 11.12 24.58
N ILE A 32 6.13 11.35 24.93
CA ILE A 32 7.09 12.03 24.06
C ILE A 32 7.40 11.13 22.86
N ILE A 33 7.80 9.88 23.09
CA ILE A 33 8.12 8.90 22.05
C ILE A 33 6.90 8.62 21.15
N ALA A 34 5.68 8.62 21.71
CA ALA A 34 4.45 8.42 20.95
C ALA A 34 4.28 9.45 19.84
N ARG A 35 4.76 10.68 20.04
CA ARG A 35 4.68 11.79 19.08
C ARG A 35 5.80 11.76 18.03
N VAL A 36 6.84 10.97 18.25
CA VAL A 36 7.89 10.80 17.27
C VAL A 36 7.42 9.83 16.18
N PRO A 37 7.66 10.13 14.89
CA PRO A 37 7.40 9.19 13.80
C PRO A 37 8.04 7.82 14.06
N ARG A 38 7.31 6.74 13.74
CA ARG A 38 7.81 5.36 13.94
C ARG A 38 9.08 5.08 13.17
N SER A 39 9.25 5.78 12.06
CA SER A 39 10.43 5.79 11.21
C SER A 39 11.73 6.12 11.98
N ASN A 40 11.65 6.92 13.05
CA ASN A 40 12.77 7.30 13.92
C ASN A 40 12.93 6.40 15.16
N HIS A 41 11.97 5.52 15.46
CA HIS A 41 12.02 4.65 16.66
C HIS A 41 13.24 3.73 16.70
N PRO A 42 13.71 3.12 15.59
CA PRO A 42 14.93 2.31 15.62
C PRO A 42 16.13 3.07 16.17
N GLU A 43 16.37 4.30 15.72
CA GLU A 43 17.49 5.13 16.20
C GLU A 43 17.33 5.50 17.68
N ILE A 44 16.12 5.88 18.10
CA ILE A 44 15.84 6.21 19.50
C ILE A 44 16.05 4.98 20.41
N SER A 45 15.73 3.78 19.94
CA SER A 45 15.93 2.53 20.70
C SER A 45 17.41 2.19 20.94
N LEU A 46 18.32 2.81 20.19
CA LEU A 46 19.77 2.65 20.37
C LEU A 46 20.32 3.57 21.47
N VAL A 47 19.64 4.68 21.77
CA VAL A 47 20.12 5.69 22.74
C VAL A 47 20.11 5.16 24.18
N SER A 48 19.10 4.39 24.59
CA SER A 48 18.98 3.87 25.96
C SER A 48 18.18 2.57 26.03
N LYS A 49 18.50 1.71 27.02
CA LYS A 49 17.70 0.52 27.37
C LYS A 49 16.26 0.89 27.72
N LEU A 50 16.05 2.05 28.34
CA LEU A 50 14.72 2.55 28.70
C LEU A 50 13.87 2.82 27.46
N PHE A 51 14.40 3.58 26.49
CA PHE A 51 13.66 3.85 25.25
C PHE A 51 13.41 2.59 24.44
N ARG A 52 14.39 1.68 24.38
CA ARG A 52 14.20 0.37 23.74
C ARG A 52 13.02 -0.39 24.36
N ARG A 53 12.94 -0.42 25.69
CA ARG A 53 11.85 -1.06 26.43
C ARG A 53 10.49 -0.40 26.12
N ILE A 54 10.42 0.93 26.17
CA ILE A 54 9.18 1.68 25.88
C ILE A 54 8.74 1.47 24.43
N ILE A 55 9.66 1.54 23.46
CA ILE A 55 9.38 1.34 22.04
C ILE A 55 8.87 -0.08 21.74
N ALA A 56 9.40 -1.08 22.43
CA ALA A 56 8.94 -2.46 22.28
C ALA A 56 7.55 -2.70 22.89
N SER A 57 7.14 -1.87 23.85
CA SER A 57 5.98 -2.11 24.69
C SER A 57 4.64 -1.92 23.96
N PRO A 58 3.59 -2.67 24.33
CA PRO A 58 2.25 -2.46 23.79
C PRO A 58 1.63 -1.13 24.24
N GLU A 59 2.02 -0.60 25.39
CA GLU A 59 1.51 0.66 25.97
C GLU A 59 1.76 1.85 25.04
N LEU A 60 2.96 1.97 24.45
CA LEU A 60 3.26 3.03 23.48
C LEU A 60 2.27 3.03 22.32
N ARG A 61 1.88 1.85 21.85
CA ARG A 61 0.92 1.70 20.75
C ARG A 61 -0.50 2.11 21.16
N LEU A 62 -0.88 1.82 22.41
CA LEU A 62 -2.16 2.27 22.98
C LEU A 62 -2.16 3.79 23.13
N THR A 63 -1.06 4.39 23.59
CA THR A 63 -0.92 5.84 23.75
C THR A 63 -0.99 6.56 22.41
N ARG A 64 -0.31 6.04 21.37
CA ARG A 64 -0.45 6.59 20.01
C ARG A 64 -1.88 6.53 19.48
N SER A 65 -2.56 5.41 19.70
CA SER A 65 -3.97 5.26 19.33
C SER A 65 -4.87 6.25 20.07
N LYS A 66 -4.66 6.45 21.39
CA LYS A 66 -5.39 7.45 22.19
C LYS A 66 -5.15 8.88 21.72
N LEU A 67 -3.94 9.16 21.24
CA LEU A 67 -3.55 10.47 20.71
C LEU A 67 -3.96 10.67 19.24
N ALA A 68 -4.61 9.68 18.61
CA ALA A 68 -4.97 9.69 17.19
C ALA A 68 -3.77 9.94 16.26
N ILE A 69 -2.57 9.47 16.67
CA ILE A 69 -1.35 9.61 15.88
C ILE A 69 -1.25 8.41 14.95
N THR A 70 -1.60 8.62 13.69
CA THR A 70 -1.58 7.61 12.64
C THR A 70 -0.50 7.92 11.61
N GLU A 71 0.20 6.89 11.14
CA GLU A 71 1.16 6.98 10.05
C GLU A 71 0.74 6.09 8.89
N HIS A 72 0.82 6.62 7.67
CA HIS A 72 0.65 5.82 6.47
C HIS A 72 1.98 5.15 6.13
N VAL A 73 1.97 3.83 6.03
CA VAL A 73 3.15 3.03 5.71
C VAL A 73 2.89 2.22 4.45
N LEU A 74 3.82 2.28 3.51
CA LEU A 74 3.75 1.51 2.27
C LEU A 74 4.30 0.11 2.48
N TYR A 75 3.45 -0.89 2.23
CA TYR A 75 3.83 -2.28 2.10
C TYR A 75 3.85 -2.68 0.63
N ALA A 76 4.86 -3.42 0.22
CA ALA A 76 4.99 -4.01 -1.10
C ALA A 76 5.09 -5.52 -0.99
N LEU A 77 4.41 -6.23 -1.89
CA LEU A 77 4.57 -7.67 -2.03
C LEU A 77 5.47 -7.92 -3.23
N LEU A 78 6.70 -8.37 -2.96
CA LEU A 78 7.70 -8.62 -4.01
C LEU A 78 7.93 -10.11 -4.19
N ALA A 79 7.92 -10.58 -5.44
CA ALA A 79 8.21 -11.97 -5.80
C ALA A 79 9.54 -12.08 -6.55
N PHE A 80 10.25 -13.18 -6.30
CA PHE A 80 11.52 -13.51 -6.95
C PHE A 80 11.41 -14.93 -7.50
N PRO A 81 10.82 -15.12 -8.69
CA PRO A 81 10.57 -16.45 -9.22
C PRO A 81 11.83 -17.33 -9.21
N PRO A 82 11.72 -18.62 -8.81
CA PRO A 82 10.49 -19.36 -8.54
C PRO A 82 9.94 -19.21 -7.11
N HIS A 83 10.53 -18.35 -6.28
CA HIS A 83 10.12 -18.19 -4.88
C HIS A 83 8.81 -17.42 -4.73
N PRO A 84 7.97 -17.79 -3.73
CA PRO A 84 6.73 -17.09 -3.46
C PRO A 84 6.98 -15.63 -3.00
N PRO A 85 6.03 -14.72 -3.27
CA PRO A 85 6.12 -13.34 -2.86
C PRO A 85 6.32 -13.15 -1.35
N SER A 86 7.10 -12.14 -0.95
CA SER A 86 7.33 -11.78 0.45
C SER A 86 7.00 -10.30 0.70
N TRP A 87 6.62 -9.98 1.94
CA TRP A 87 6.33 -8.60 2.34
C TRP A 87 7.60 -7.77 2.53
N TYR A 88 7.58 -6.57 1.95
CA TYR A 88 8.56 -5.51 2.14
C TYR A 88 7.87 -4.27 2.67
N ILE A 89 8.55 -3.54 3.54
CA ILE A 89 8.08 -2.27 4.11
C ILE A 89 9.02 -1.16 3.63
N LEU A 90 8.45 -0.04 3.18
CA LEU A 90 9.23 1.16 2.89
C LEU A 90 9.58 1.84 4.21
N ASN A 91 10.88 1.94 4.51
CA ASN A 91 11.36 2.53 5.75
C ASN A 91 11.61 4.05 5.64
N ALA A 92 11.98 4.68 6.76
CA ALA A 92 12.34 6.10 6.88
C ALA A 92 13.37 6.57 5.85
N SER A 93 14.33 5.70 5.54
CA SER A 93 15.45 5.97 4.63
C SER A 93 15.09 5.70 3.18
N LEU A 94 13.79 5.58 2.86
CA LEU A 94 13.28 5.25 1.53
C LEU A 94 13.90 3.98 0.96
N ARG A 95 14.03 2.93 1.79
CA ARG A 95 14.46 1.60 1.34
C ARG A 95 13.41 0.56 1.66
N LEU A 96 13.12 -0.29 0.68
CA LEU A 96 12.27 -1.46 0.86
C LEU A 96 13.07 -2.53 1.62
N ARG A 97 12.61 -2.88 2.81
CA ARG A 97 13.20 -3.95 3.62
C ARG A 97 12.23 -5.11 3.79
N ARG A 98 12.73 -6.33 3.63
CA ARG A 98 11.93 -7.53 3.84
C ARG A 98 11.51 -7.64 5.30
N VAL A 99 10.24 -7.93 5.53
CA VAL A 99 9.70 -8.21 6.87
C VAL A 99 9.86 -9.69 7.16
N ASN A 100 11.04 -10.08 7.68
CA ASN A 100 11.43 -11.49 7.83
C ASN A 100 10.56 -12.31 8.80
N THR A 101 9.80 -11.66 9.69
CA THR A 101 8.89 -12.34 10.62
C THR A 101 7.60 -12.82 9.95
N LEU A 102 7.26 -12.25 8.78
CA LEU A 102 6.09 -12.64 8.02
C LEU A 102 6.44 -13.75 7.02
N PRO A 103 5.59 -14.78 6.89
CA PRO A 103 5.84 -15.83 5.91
C PRO A 103 5.69 -15.28 4.48
N PRO A 104 6.24 -15.98 3.47
CA PRO A 104 5.88 -15.73 2.09
C PRO A 104 4.37 -15.90 1.89
N MET A 105 3.81 -15.15 0.95
CA MET A 105 2.37 -15.15 0.64
C MET A 105 2.11 -15.82 -0.70
N PRO A 106 0.90 -16.38 -0.91
CA PRO A 106 0.53 -16.95 -2.20
C PRO A 106 0.50 -15.89 -3.31
N SER A 107 0.97 -16.24 -4.51
CA SER A 107 0.96 -15.34 -5.68
C SER A 107 -0.46 -15.04 -6.13
N GLY A 108 -0.71 -13.84 -6.66
CA GLY A 108 -2.02 -13.42 -7.14
C GLY A 108 -3.13 -13.44 -6.09
N SER A 109 -2.77 -13.32 -4.80
CA SER A 109 -3.74 -13.13 -3.72
C SER A 109 -4.47 -11.79 -3.89
N ALA A 110 -5.76 -11.76 -3.56
CA ALA A 110 -6.45 -10.48 -3.37
C ALA A 110 -6.05 -9.90 -2.01
N VAL A 111 -5.87 -8.58 -1.93
CA VAL A 111 -5.41 -7.91 -0.71
C VAL A 111 -6.21 -6.65 -0.43
N VAL A 112 -6.74 -6.56 0.79
CA VAL A 112 -7.37 -5.36 1.34
C VAL A 112 -6.70 -4.95 2.65
N THR A 113 -6.71 -3.65 2.95
CA THR A 113 -6.15 -3.08 4.18
C THR A 113 -7.25 -2.45 5.03
N ILE A 114 -7.24 -2.73 6.33
CA ILE A 114 -8.23 -2.21 7.30
C ILE A 114 -7.47 -1.78 8.54
N GLY A 115 -7.32 -0.46 8.73
CA GLY A 115 -6.47 0.08 9.78
C GLY A 115 -5.04 -0.45 9.65
N HIS A 116 -4.57 -1.15 10.68
CA HIS A 116 -3.22 -1.72 10.77
C HIS A 116 -3.12 -3.16 10.25
N GLU A 117 -4.21 -3.71 9.71
CA GLU A 117 -4.28 -5.09 9.26
C GLU A 117 -4.29 -5.20 7.73
N ILE A 118 -3.60 -6.20 7.21
CA ILE A 118 -3.66 -6.61 5.80
C ILE A 118 -4.34 -7.97 5.72
N TYR A 119 -5.42 -8.07 4.95
CA TYR A 119 -6.13 -9.31 4.69
C TYR A 119 -5.66 -9.87 3.34
N VAL A 120 -4.96 -11.01 3.39
CA VAL A 120 -4.47 -11.75 2.22
C VAL A 120 -5.46 -12.87 1.94
N ILE A 121 -6.09 -12.84 0.76
CA ILE A 121 -7.25 -13.64 0.44
C ILE A 121 -6.99 -14.48 -0.82
N GLY A 122 -7.00 -15.80 -0.66
CA GLY A 122 -6.80 -16.77 -1.73
C GLY A 122 -5.39 -16.74 -2.33
N GLY A 123 -5.30 -16.68 -3.65
CA GLY A 123 -4.05 -16.75 -4.41
C GLY A 123 -3.74 -18.18 -4.87
N SER A 124 -2.46 -18.45 -5.15
CA SER A 124 -2.00 -19.78 -5.55
C SER A 124 -0.65 -20.10 -4.92
N ASN A 125 -0.47 -21.37 -4.55
CA ASN A 125 0.79 -21.96 -4.11
C ASN A 125 1.59 -22.59 -5.29
N GLY A 126 1.17 -22.35 -6.52
CA GLY A 126 1.78 -22.91 -7.74
C GLY A 126 1.14 -24.22 -8.23
N SER A 127 0.44 -24.95 -7.37
CA SER A 127 -0.28 -26.18 -7.76
C SER A 127 -1.80 -25.98 -7.85
N GLU A 128 -2.37 -25.23 -6.91
CA GLU A 128 -3.81 -25.01 -6.83
C GLU A 128 -4.16 -23.57 -6.47
N TYR A 129 -5.44 -23.22 -6.64
CA TYR A 129 -5.97 -21.98 -6.12
C TYR A 129 -6.32 -22.17 -4.65
N LEU A 130 -6.20 -21.12 -3.86
CA LEU A 130 -6.41 -21.18 -2.43
C LEU A 130 -7.72 -20.52 -2.02
N ALA A 131 -8.37 -21.08 -1.01
CA ALA A 131 -9.50 -20.48 -0.32
C ALA A 131 -9.10 -19.85 1.03
N SER A 132 -7.83 -20.00 1.43
CA SER A 132 -7.32 -19.54 2.71
C SER A 132 -7.34 -18.02 2.81
N VAL A 133 -7.47 -17.55 4.04
CA VAL A 133 -7.48 -16.14 4.39
C VAL A 133 -6.51 -15.94 5.55
N THR A 134 -5.53 -15.07 5.34
CA THR A 134 -4.51 -14.76 6.33
C THR A 134 -4.56 -13.27 6.64
N VAL A 135 -4.60 -12.91 7.91
CA VAL A 135 -4.49 -11.52 8.34
C VAL A 135 -3.10 -11.27 8.89
N VAL A 136 -2.47 -10.21 8.42
CA VAL A 136 -1.19 -9.70 8.87
C VAL A 136 -1.44 -8.47 9.74
N ASP A 137 -1.01 -8.53 11.00
CA ASP A 137 -0.95 -7.37 11.88
C ASP A 137 0.36 -6.61 11.61
N CYS A 138 0.27 -5.39 11.10
CA CYS A 138 1.44 -4.57 10.75
C CYS A 138 2.11 -3.88 11.95
N ARG A 139 1.50 -3.91 13.13
CA ARG A 139 2.09 -3.36 14.37
C ARG A 139 3.05 -4.34 15.02
N THR A 140 2.77 -5.63 14.89
CA THR A 140 3.55 -6.73 15.48
C THR A 140 4.28 -7.56 14.43
N HIS A 141 3.96 -7.38 13.15
CA HIS A 141 4.45 -8.21 12.04
C HIS A 141 4.22 -9.71 12.29
N THR A 142 3.03 -10.03 12.80
CA THR A 142 2.55 -11.39 13.00
C THR A 142 1.37 -11.69 12.09
N CYS A 143 1.16 -12.95 11.74
CA CYS A 143 0.01 -13.38 10.95
C CYS A 143 -0.88 -14.37 11.71
N ARG A 144 -2.17 -14.36 11.40
CA ARG A 144 -3.15 -15.35 11.87
C ARG A 144 -4.06 -15.77 10.72
N SER A 145 -4.55 -16.99 10.77
CA SER A 145 -5.56 -17.47 9.81
C SER A 145 -6.96 -17.03 10.22
N LEU A 146 -7.79 -16.74 9.23
CA LEU A 146 -9.23 -16.57 9.37
C LEU A 146 -9.98 -17.75 8.75
N PRO A 147 -11.30 -17.88 8.97
CA PRO A 147 -12.11 -18.85 8.25
C PRO A 147 -11.88 -18.74 6.74
N SER A 148 -11.68 -19.87 6.08
CA SER A 148 -11.48 -19.93 4.63
C SER A 148 -12.76 -19.55 3.88
N MET A 149 -12.59 -19.01 2.68
CA MET A 149 -13.68 -18.88 1.71
C MET A 149 -14.25 -20.26 1.37
N ARG A 150 -15.47 -20.30 0.83
CA ARG A 150 -16.08 -21.53 0.31
C ARG A 150 -15.46 -21.95 -1.02
N ILE A 151 -14.92 -20.99 -1.76
CA ILE A 151 -14.38 -21.21 -3.11
C ILE A 151 -12.95 -20.70 -3.17
N ALA A 152 -12.06 -21.54 -3.68
CA ALA A 152 -10.68 -21.17 -3.96
C ALA A 152 -10.58 -20.19 -5.14
N ARG A 153 -9.72 -19.17 -5.00
CA ARG A 153 -9.62 -18.07 -5.96
C ARG A 153 -8.17 -17.65 -6.20
N TYR A 154 -7.85 -17.30 -7.43
CA TYR A 154 -6.59 -16.70 -7.87
C TYR A 154 -6.88 -15.44 -8.70
N ARG A 155 -6.19 -14.33 -8.40
CA ARG A 155 -6.43 -13.00 -9.01
C ARG A 155 -7.89 -12.54 -8.89
N ALA A 156 -8.48 -12.73 -7.71
CA ALA A 156 -9.80 -12.20 -7.40
C ALA A 156 -9.78 -10.68 -7.19
N ALA A 157 -10.92 -10.05 -7.42
CA ALA A 157 -11.18 -8.70 -6.95
C ALA A 157 -11.62 -8.71 -5.49
N ALA A 158 -11.17 -7.74 -4.70
CA ALA A 158 -11.58 -7.58 -3.31
C ALA A 158 -11.78 -6.12 -2.92
N GLY A 159 -12.76 -5.84 -2.06
CA GLY A 159 -13.04 -4.47 -1.61
C GLY A 159 -13.67 -4.44 -0.23
N VAL A 160 -13.40 -3.38 0.54
CA VAL A 160 -13.96 -3.16 1.87
C VAL A 160 -15.03 -2.08 1.77
N ILE A 161 -16.27 -2.44 2.09
CA ILE A 161 -17.44 -1.54 1.99
C ILE A 161 -18.36 -1.87 3.15
N ASP A 162 -18.79 -0.85 3.91
CA ASP A 162 -19.72 -0.97 5.04
C ASP A 162 -19.38 -2.10 6.03
N GLY A 163 -18.11 -2.16 6.46
CA GLY A 163 -17.65 -3.16 7.45
C GLY A 163 -17.60 -4.59 6.92
N LYS A 164 -17.60 -4.79 5.60
CA LYS A 164 -17.55 -6.11 4.98
C LYS A 164 -16.48 -6.16 3.90
N ILE A 165 -15.82 -7.32 3.77
CA ILE A 165 -14.90 -7.59 2.67
C ILE A 165 -15.66 -8.36 1.59
N TYR A 166 -15.76 -7.81 0.40
CA TYR A 166 -16.34 -8.48 -0.75
C TYR A 166 -15.22 -9.06 -1.61
N VAL A 167 -15.36 -10.30 -2.06
CA VAL A 167 -14.38 -11.01 -2.89
C VAL A 167 -15.09 -11.65 -4.08
N MET A 168 -14.60 -11.39 -5.28
CA MET A 168 -15.29 -11.81 -6.50
C MET A 168 -14.37 -12.18 -7.65
N GLY A 169 -14.88 -13.06 -8.53
CA GLY A 169 -14.10 -13.65 -9.62
C GLY A 169 -12.91 -14.50 -9.16
N GLY A 170 -11.97 -14.75 -10.08
CA GLY A 170 -10.74 -15.52 -9.83
C GLY A 170 -10.95 -17.00 -9.53
N CYS A 171 -12.16 -17.53 -9.63
CA CYS A 171 -12.45 -18.94 -9.40
C CYS A 171 -12.49 -19.73 -10.71
N VAL A 172 -12.15 -21.02 -10.65
CA VAL A 172 -12.30 -21.94 -11.78
C VAL A 172 -13.79 -22.16 -12.01
N ASN A 173 -14.40 -21.37 -12.89
CA ASN A 173 -15.83 -21.43 -13.11
C ASN A 173 -16.17 -21.99 -14.50
N ARG A 174 -16.58 -23.26 -14.52
CA ARG A 174 -17.07 -23.92 -15.75
C ARG A 174 -18.51 -23.51 -16.13
N SER A 175 -19.26 -22.89 -15.20
CA SER A 175 -20.69 -22.59 -15.37
C SER A 175 -21.00 -21.19 -15.90
N GLY A 176 -19.99 -20.32 -16.06
CA GLY A 176 -20.17 -18.94 -16.49
C GLY A 176 -20.83 -17.99 -15.48
N ARG A 177 -21.26 -18.46 -14.29
CA ARG A 177 -21.85 -17.62 -13.23
C ARG A 177 -20.81 -16.96 -12.32
N PHE A 178 -20.81 -15.64 -12.24
CA PHE A 178 -19.88 -14.90 -11.39
C PHE A 178 -20.25 -15.06 -9.90
N ARG A 179 -19.27 -15.37 -9.06
CA ARG A 179 -19.50 -15.66 -7.63
C ARG A 179 -18.87 -14.59 -6.76
N VAL A 180 -19.66 -14.07 -5.83
CA VAL A 180 -19.24 -13.10 -4.82
C VAL A 180 -19.36 -13.75 -3.45
N GLU A 181 -18.31 -13.64 -2.66
CA GLU A 181 -18.34 -13.98 -1.24
C GLU A 181 -18.07 -12.73 -0.43
N THR A 182 -18.79 -12.59 0.67
CA THR A 182 -18.72 -11.44 1.56
C THR A 182 -18.32 -11.92 2.94
N PHE A 183 -17.23 -11.40 3.48
CA PHE A 183 -16.82 -11.62 4.85
C PHE A 183 -17.36 -10.51 5.73
N ASP A 184 -18.17 -10.88 6.71
CA ASP A 184 -18.67 -9.97 7.74
C ASP A 184 -17.59 -9.78 8.82
N LEU A 185 -17.05 -8.56 8.96
CA LEU A 185 -15.94 -8.32 9.90
C LEU A 185 -16.37 -8.38 11.36
N GLU A 186 -17.64 -8.10 11.66
CA GLU A 186 -18.16 -8.17 13.02
C GLU A 186 -18.39 -9.62 13.44
N ARG A 187 -19.04 -10.39 12.57
CA ARG A 187 -19.44 -11.78 12.85
C ARG A 187 -18.34 -12.79 12.53
N GLN A 188 -17.31 -12.38 11.78
CA GLN A 188 -16.20 -13.21 11.32
C GLN A 188 -16.67 -14.44 10.52
N ILE A 189 -17.66 -14.27 9.64
CA ILE A 189 -18.23 -15.35 8.81
C ILE A 189 -18.30 -14.98 7.33
N TRP A 190 -18.15 -15.99 6.47
CA TRP A 190 -18.36 -15.88 5.02
C TRP A 190 -19.81 -16.11 4.62
N LEU A 191 -20.38 -15.12 3.95
CA LEU A 191 -21.67 -15.14 3.27
C LEU A 191 -21.43 -15.32 1.77
N GLY A 192 -22.22 -16.17 1.11
CA GLY A 192 -22.07 -16.44 -0.32
C GLY A 192 -23.25 -15.92 -1.13
N SER A 193 -22.96 -15.38 -2.31
CA SER A 193 -23.96 -15.03 -3.32
C SER A 193 -23.54 -15.49 -4.72
N GLN A 194 -24.50 -15.92 -5.52
CA GLN A 194 -24.31 -16.19 -6.93
C GLN A 194 -24.96 -15.08 -7.74
N ILE A 195 -24.21 -14.56 -8.72
CA ILE A 195 -24.69 -13.46 -9.56
C ILE A 195 -24.50 -13.84 -11.01
N ASN A 196 -25.50 -13.55 -11.83
CA ASN A 196 -25.38 -13.68 -13.27
C ASN A 196 -24.57 -12.49 -13.79
N SER A 197 -23.40 -12.77 -14.36
CA SER A 197 -22.54 -11.77 -15.01
C SER A 197 -21.84 -12.43 -16.19
N LEU A 198 -21.52 -11.62 -17.19
CA LEU A 198 -20.72 -12.07 -18.34
C LEU A 198 -19.21 -11.97 -18.06
N LEU A 199 -18.81 -11.36 -16.94
CA LEU A 199 -17.42 -11.31 -16.52
C LEU A 199 -16.93 -12.71 -16.09
N ARG A 200 -15.96 -13.25 -16.82
CA ARG A 200 -15.33 -14.55 -16.51
C ARG A 200 -13.93 -14.40 -15.93
N ASP A 201 -13.13 -13.53 -16.55
CA ASP A 201 -11.73 -13.29 -16.17
C ASP A 201 -11.55 -11.85 -15.72
N ILE A 202 -10.94 -11.66 -14.55
CA ILE A 202 -10.58 -10.34 -14.02
C ILE A 202 -9.16 -10.00 -14.47
N VAL A 203 -8.98 -8.82 -15.04
CA VAL A 203 -7.67 -8.23 -15.33
C VAL A 203 -7.26 -7.31 -14.19
N THR A 204 -8.15 -6.40 -13.80
CA THR A 204 -7.93 -5.45 -12.69
C THR A 204 -9.25 -5.06 -12.06
N TYR A 205 -9.18 -4.44 -10.88
CA TYR A 205 -10.33 -3.96 -10.14
C TYR A 205 -9.93 -2.80 -9.24
N ASP A 206 -10.91 -1.99 -8.85
CA ASP A 206 -10.75 -0.93 -7.87
C ASP A 206 -12.07 -0.65 -7.16
N VAL A 207 -11.97 -0.07 -5.96
CA VAL A 207 -13.12 0.35 -5.15
C VAL A 207 -13.22 1.86 -5.19
N MET A 208 -14.36 2.37 -5.63
CA MET A 208 -14.62 3.80 -5.79
C MET A 208 -16.09 4.06 -5.50
N LYS A 209 -16.42 5.11 -4.74
CA LYS A 209 -17.80 5.51 -4.46
C LYS A 209 -18.70 4.35 -4.02
N GLU A 210 -18.21 3.56 -3.06
CA GLU A 210 -18.91 2.39 -2.49
C GLU A 210 -19.28 1.30 -3.51
N LYS A 211 -18.59 1.24 -4.66
CA LYS A 211 -18.79 0.24 -5.70
C LYS A 211 -17.48 -0.44 -6.03
N ILE A 212 -17.59 -1.68 -6.49
CA ILE A 212 -16.43 -2.46 -6.94
C ILE A 212 -16.46 -2.50 -8.46
N TYR A 213 -15.51 -1.81 -9.08
CA TYR A 213 -15.30 -1.81 -10.51
C TYR A 213 -14.36 -2.95 -10.86
N VAL A 214 -14.68 -3.69 -11.91
CA VAL A 214 -13.91 -4.85 -12.37
C VAL A 214 -13.75 -4.74 -13.87
N LEU A 215 -12.50 -4.70 -14.33
CA LEU A 215 -12.19 -4.79 -15.75
C LEU A 215 -11.83 -6.24 -16.08
N GLY A 216 -12.58 -6.82 -16.99
CA GLY A 216 -12.30 -8.14 -17.53
C GLY A 216 -11.52 -8.12 -18.84
N ARG A 217 -11.21 -9.31 -19.35
CA ARG A 217 -10.61 -9.46 -20.69
C ARG A 217 -11.53 -8.86 -21.76
N HIS A 218 -10.94 -8.42 -22.87
CA HIS A 218 -11.64 -7.74 -23.97
C HIS A 218 -12.38 -6.45 -23.57
N GLN A 219 -11.89 -5.76 -22.53
CA GLN A 219 -12.40 -4.46 -22.06
C GLN A 219 -13.86 -4.51 -21.55
N CYS A 220 -14.35 -5.69 -21.15
CA CYS A 220 -15.65 -5.83 -20.49
C CYS A 220 -15.58 -5.22 -19.08
N LEU A 221 -16.38 -4.20 -18.81
CA LEU A 221 -16.46 -3.58 -17.48
C LEU A 221 -17.64 -4.16 -16.71
N GLY A 222 -17.41 -4.52 -15.45
CA GLY A 222 -18.48 -4.78 -14.49
C GLY A 222 -18.41 -3.84 -13.31
N VAL A 223 -19.58 -3.41 -12.86
CA VAL A 223 -19.74 -2.60 -11.65
C VAL A 223 -20.60 -3.40 -10.70
N TYR A 224 -20.03 -3.82 -9.58
CA TYR A 224 -20.76 -4.47 -8.51
C TYR A 224 -21.23 -3.44 -7.50
N TYR A 225 -22.51 -3.58 -7.16
CA TYR A 225 -23.29 -2.71 -6.27
C TYR A 225 -23.56 -3.50 -4.98
N PRO A 226 -22.74 -3.31 -3.92
CA PRO A 226 -22.77 -4.19 -2.75
C PRO A 226 -24.04 -4.09 -1.91
N LYS A 227 -24.68 -2.91 -1.87
CA LYS A 227 -25.92 -2.67 -1.13
C LYS A 227 -27.10 -3.39 -1.78
N GLU A 228 -27.13 -3.40 -3.11
CA GLU A 228 -28.16 -4.03 -3.93
C GLU A 228 -27.87 -5.51 -4.20
N GLY A 229 -26.62 -5.95 -4.05
CA GLY A 229 -26.18 -7.30 -4.39
C GLY A 229 -26.20 -7.59 -5.90
N THR A 230 -26.18 -6.56 -6.74
CA THR A 230 -26.30 -6.67 -8.21
C THR A 230 -25.01 -6.32 -8.92
N VAL A 231 -24.84 -6.82 -10.14
CA VAL A 231 -23.74 -6.44 -11.04
C VAL A 231 -24.30 -5.88 -12.33
N GLN A 232 -23.75 -4.76 -12.77
CA GLN A 232 -24.02 -4.18 -14.07
C GLN A 232 -22.82 -4.45 -14.97
N SER A 233 -23.03 -5.07 -16.13
CA SER A 233 -21.97 -5.38 -17.09
C SER A 233 -22.14 -4.56 -18.37
N TYR A 234 -21.02 -4.02 -18.84
CA TYR A 234 -20.91 -3.28 -20.08
C TYR A 234 -20.03 -4.08 -21.03
N LEU A 235 -20.60 -4.51 -22.15
CA LEU A 235 -19.89 -5.24 -23.20
C LEU A 235 -19.27 -4.23 -24.17
N GLY A 236 -17.99 -4.42 -24.49
CA GLY A 236 -17.25 -3.55 -25.41
C GLY A 236 -16.59 -2.35 -24.74
N ARG A 237 -15.99 -1.47 -25.56
CA ARG A 237 -15.27 -0.29 -25.08
C ARG A 237 -16.22 0.68 -24.38
N CYS A 238 -15.98 0.90 -23.09
CA CYS A 238 -16.51 2.03 -22.33
C CYS A 238 -15.36 3.01 -22.03
N ASN A 239 -15.70 4.28 -21.74
CA ASN A 239 -14.69 5.30 -21.46
C ASN A 239 -13.72 4.87 -20.36
N LEU A 240 -14.23 4.36 -19.24
CA LEU A 240 -13.43 3.83 -18.14
C LEU A 240 -12.50 2.68 -18.60
N GLY A 241 -13.05 1.62 -19.19
CA GLY A 241 -12.29 0.44 -19.59
C GLY A 241 -11.33 0.65 -20.77
N GLY A 242 -11.42 1.78 -21.47
CA GLY A 242 -10.58 2.09 -22.62
C GLY A 242 -9.10 2.29 -22.27
N LEU A 243 -8.82 2.96 -21.14
CA LEU A 243 -7.46 3.31 -20.69
C LEU A 243 -7.09 2.72 -19.32
N TRP A 244 -8.04 2.09 -18.61
CA TRP A 244 -7.75 1.49 -17.32
C TRP A 244 -6.79 0.30 -17.45
N GLN A 245 -5.64 0.37 -16.76
CA GLN A 245 -4.61 -0.67 -16.76
C GLN A 245 -4.53 -1.43 -15.43
N ALA A 246 -3.72 -2.50 -15.41
CA ALA A 246 -3.54 -3.35 -14.23
C ALA A 246 -2.92 -2.63 -13.02
N SER A 247 -2.13 -1.57 -13.24
CA SER A 247 -1.63 -0.71 -12.19
C SER A 247 -2.53 0.50 -12.06
N SER A 248 -3.31 0.55 -10.99
CA SER A 248 -4.24 1.63 -10.71
C SER A 248 -4.40 1.83 -9.22
N CYS A 249 -4.96 2.99 -8.87
CA CYS A 249 -5.18 3.38 -7.49
C CYS A 249 -6.30 4.42 -7.41
N VAL A 250 -7.15 4.32 -6.40
CA VAL A 250 -8.17 5.33 -6.12
C VAL A 250 -7.68 6.31 -5.04
N VAL A 251 -7.78 7.61 -5.36
CA VAL A 251 -7.53 8.72 -4.43
C VAL A 251 -8.71 9.67 -4.52
N ASP A 252 -9.31 10.01 -3.38
CA ASP A 252 -10.48 10.91 -3.28
C ASP A 252 -11.60 10.57 -4.30
N ASP A 253 -11.97 9.28 -4.37
CA ASP A 253 -12.98 8.73 -5.28
C ASP A 253 -12.70 8.94 -6.78
N MET A 254 -11.44 9.16 -7.15
CA MET A 254 -11.00 9.20 -8.55
C MET A 254 -9.95 8.13 -8.82
N LEU A 255 -10.07 7.49 -9.98
CA LEU A 255 -9.22 6.37 -10.36
C LEU A 255 -8.03 6.86 -11.16
N TYR A 256 -6.83 6.67 -10.63
CA TYR A 256 -5.58 7.00 -11.27
C TYR A 256 -4.97 5.74 -11.89
N THR A 257 -4.35 5.87 -13.06
CA THR A 257 -3.58 4.80 -13.70
C THR A 257 -2.41 5.39 -14.48
N ILE A 258 -1.50 4.52 -14.92
CA ILE A 258 -0.39 4.89 -15.79
C ILE A 258 -0.84 4.63 -17.23
N ASP A 259 -0.66 5.60 -18.10
CA ASP A 259 -0.83 5.48 -19.54
C ASP A 259 0.51 5.67 -20.25
N PRO A 260 1.26 4.59 -20.53
CA PRO A 260 2.57 4.67 -21.16
C PRO A 260 2.51 5.26 -22.56
N GLY A 261 1.36 5.10 -23.24
CA GLY A 261 1.10 5.65 -24.57
C GLY A 261 0.82 7.15 -24.57
N CYS A 262 0.66 7.76 -23.38
CA CYS A 262 0.35 9.18 -23.23
C CYS A 262 -0.84 9.63 -24.10
N SER A 263 -1.91 8.84 -24.12
CA SER A 263 -3.11 9.06 -24.96
C SER A 263 -3.79 10.40 -24.68
N VAL A 264 -3.61 10.94 -23.47
CA VAL A 264 -4.05 12.28 -23.06
C VAL A 264 -2.86 13.16 -22.64
N TRP A 265 -1.73 13.04 -23.34
CA TRP A 265 -0.53 13.88 -23.22
C TRP A 265 0.35 13.65 -21.98
N THR A 266 -0.18 13.06 -20.91
CA THR A 266 0.57 12.77 -19.68
C THR A 266 0.60 11.27 -19.39
N PRO A 267 1.69 10.75 -18.79
CA PRO A 267 1.80 9.33 -18.46
C PRO A 267 0.97 8.95 -17.24
N ILE A 268 0.55 9.91 -16.41
CA ILE A 268 -0.38 9.69 -15.31
C ILE A 268 -1.70 10.32 -15.68
N ILE A 269 -2.76 9.52 -15.61
CA ILE A 269 -4.11 9.92 -16.01
C ILE A 269 -5.09 9.56 -14.90
N VAL A 270 -6.21 10.27 -14.87
CA VAL A 270 -7.24 10.12 -13.85
C VAL A 270 -8.61 10.07 -14.48
N PHE A 271 -9.40 9.08 -14.09
CA PHE A 271 -10.78 8.96 -14.49
C PHE A 271 -11.66 9.67 -13.47
N ASP A 272 -12.40 10.65 -13.97
CA ASP A 272 -13.40 11.36 -13.20
C ASP A 272 -14.77 10.70 -13.48
N PRO A 273 -15.35 9.97 -12.50
CA PRO A 273 -16.61 9.28 -12.68
C PRO A 273 -17.82 10.22 -12.85
N GLU A 274 -17.74 11.50 -12.42
CA GLU A 274 -18.85 12.45 -12.57
C GLU A 274 -19.01 12.89 -14.02
N VAL A 275 -17.91 13.09 -14.74
CA VAL A 275 -17.92 13.43 -16.16
C VAL A 275 -17.71 12.23 -17.09
N ASN A 276 -17.50 11.04 -16.51
CA ASN A 276 -17.25 9.78 -17.22
C ASN A 276 -16.13 9.90 -18.27
N ALA A 277 -15.00 10.52 -17.89
CA ALA A 277 -13.89 10.80 -18.80
C ALA A 277 -12.52 10.69 -18.13
N TRP A 278 -11.54 10.28 -18.91
CA TRP A 278 -10.13 10.35 -18.54
C TRP A 278 -9.59 11.76 -18.75
N LYS A 279 -8.88 12.27 -17.75
CA LYS A 279 -8.22 13.58 -17.75
C LYS A 279 -6.73 13.40 -17.48
N PRO A 280 -5.88 14.30 -18.00
CA PRO A 280 -4.47 14.31 -17.65
C PRO A 280 -4.26 14.76 -16.20
N VAL A 281 -3.25 14.19 -15.53
CA VAL A 281 -2.68 14.78 -14.30
C VAL A 281 -1.55 15.73 -14.72
N LYS A 282 -1.81 17.03 -14.62
CA LYS A 282 -0.90 18.08 -15.11
C LYS A 282 0.28 18.31 -14.16
N GLY A 283 1.38 18.84 -14.66
CA GLY A 283 2.55 19.25 -13.86
C GLY A 283 3.43 18.12 -13.36
N VAL A 284 3.11 16.87 -13.69
CA VAL A 284 3.93 15.71 -13.33
C VAL A 284 5.18 15.70 -14.20
N CYS A 285 6.33 16.07 -13.62
CA CYS A 285 7.62 16.15 -14.28
C CYS A 285 8.68 15.35 -13.52
N GLY A 286 9.73 14.90 -14.21
CA GLY A 286 10.86 14.21 -13.56
C GLY A 286 10.60 12.74 -13.21
N LEU A 287 9.63 12.09 -13.86
CA LEU A 287 9.40 10.65 -13.72
C LEU A 287 10.58 9.85 -14.27
N PRO A 288 10.92 8.69 -13.66
CA PRO A 288 12.02 7.87 -14.13
C PRO A 288 11.71 7.33 -15.54
N PRO A 289 12.68 7.28 -16.48
CA PRO A 289 12.46 6.85 -17.86
C PRO A 289 11.87 5.43 -17.96
N CYS A 290 12.22 4.55 -17.03
CA CYS A 290 11.69 3.19 -16.98
C CYS A 290 10.17 3.12 -16.83
N LEU A 291 9.51 4.17 -16.31
CA LEU A 291 8.05 4.21 -16.23
C LEU A 291 7.42 4.12 -17.63
N TYR A 292 8.01 4.75 -18.65
CA TYR A 292 7.46 4.74 -20.02
C TYR A 292 7.58 3.37 -20.70
N TRP A 293 8.62 2.60 -20.36
CA TRP A 293 8.89 1.30 -20.98
C TRP A 293 8.34 0.11 -20.16
N TYR A 294 8.26 0.25 -18.84
CA TYR A 294 7.96 -0.83 -17.90
C TYR A 294 6.82 -0.48 -16.94
N ALA A 295 5.94 0.45 -17.31
CA ALA A 295 4.74 0.78 -16.55
C ALA A 295 3.88 -0.43 -16.16
N TYR A 296 3.79 -1.45 -17.04
CA TYR A 296 3.03 -2.68 -16.75
C TYR A 296 3.59 -3.47 -15.55
N GLU A 297 4.87 -3.30 -15.27
CA GLU A 297 5.58 -3.93 -14.14
C GLU A 297 5.47 -3.09 -12.87
N SER A 298 4.93 -1.87 -12.97
CA SER A 298 4.78 -0.95 -11.85
C SER A 298 3.51 -1.22 -11.04
N LYS A 299 3.47 -0.73 -9.79
CA LYS A 299 2.26 -0.78 -8.94
C LYS A 299 2.03 0.54 -8.23
N MET A 300 0.78 0.99 -8.25
CA MET A 300 0.32 2.24 -7.63
C MET A 300 -0.36 1.97 -6.29
N ALA A 301 -0.20 2.91 -5.35
CA ALA A 301 -0.92 2.92 -4.09
C ALA A 301 -1.24 4.37 -3.66
N ASN A 302 -2.30 4.50 -2.87
CA ASN A 302 -2.67 5.74 -2.18
C ASN A 302 -1.99 5.71 -0.81
N VAL A 303 -1.08 6.64 -0.55
CA VAL A 303 -0.39 6.77 0.74
C VAL A 303 -0.68 8.16 1.28
N GLY A 304 -1.60 8.25 2.24
CA GLY A 304 -1.97 9.53 2.86
C GLY A 304 -2.50 10.58 1.87
N GLY A 305 -3.26 10.17 0.86
CA GLY A 305 -3.78 11.05 -0.19
C GLY A 305 -2.79 11.36 -1.31
N LYS A 306 -1.54 10.90 -1.20
CA LYS A 306 -0.55 10.98 -2.28
C LYS A 306 -0.61 9.75 -3.15
N LEU A 307 -0.26 9.94 -4.42
CA LEU A 307 -0.06 8.85 -5.34
C LEU A 307 1.39 8.36 -5.23
N VAL A 308 1.56 7.09 -4.87
CA VAL A 308 2.87 6.45 -4.79
C VAL A 308 2.96 5.34 -5.83
N ILE A 309 4.05 5.34 -6.60
CA ILE A 309 4.28 4.37 -7.67
C ILE A 309 5.60 3.66 -7.41
N LEU A 310 5.55 2.33 -7.30
CA LEU A 310 6.75 1.49 -7.36
C LEU A 310 6.99 1.09 -8.81
N VAL A 311 8.14 1.49 -9.37
CA VAL A 311 8.46 1.35 -10.79
C VAL A 311 9.62 0.38 -10.97
N GLY A 312 9.36 -0.75 -11.63
CA GLY A 312 10.42 -1.67 -12.06
C GLY A 312 11.16 -1.13 -13.29
N ASN A 313 12.43 -1.48 -13.44
CA ASN A 313 13.25 -1.05 -14.58
C ASN A 313 13.42 -2.10 -15.69
N GLN A 314 12.57 -3.14 -15.70
CA GLN A 314 12.77 -4.34 -16.51
C GLN A 314 11.49 -5.17 -16.58
N SER A 315 11.39 -6.04 -17.59
CA SER A 315 10.26 -6.95 -17.78
C SER A 315 10.66 -8.41 -17.55
N GLN A 316 9.68 -9.22 -17.13
CA GLN A 316 9.77 -10.68 -17.07
C GLN A 316 9.99 -11.34 -18.43
N LEU A 317 9.63 -10.65 -19.53
CA LEU A 317 9.62 -11.23 -20.88
C LEU A 317 11.00 -11.28 -21.53
N CYS A 318 12.00 -10.59 -20.97
CA CYS A 318 13.35 -10.56 -21.50
C CYS A 318 14.38 -10.73 -20.37
N ASN A 319 15.36 -11.62 -20.60
CA ASN A 319 16.45 -11.84 -19.65
C ASN A 319 17.37 -10.62 -19.65
N TYR A 320 17.22 -9.76 -18.65
CA TYR A 320 18.12 -8.64 -18.38
C TYR A 320 19.14 -9.05 -17.31
N TYR A 321 20.43 -9.01 -17.65
CA TYR A 321 21.54 -9.39 -16.79
C TYR A 321 22.20 -8.22 -16.06
N GLY A 322 21.63 -7.01 -16.15
CA GLY A 322 22.15 -5.82 -15.48
C GLY A 322 21.56 -5.60 -14.08
N GLU A 323 21.91 -4.47 -13.47
CA GLU A 323 21.41 -4.05 -12.16
C GLU A 323 19.90 -3.80 -12.18
N LYS A 324 19.25 -4.27 -11.11
CA LYS A 324 17.79 -4.35 -11.03
C LYS A 324 17.31 -3.40 -9.95
N TYR A 325 16.49 -2.44 -10.33
CA TYR A 325 16.02 -1.40 -9.43
C TYR A 325 14.50 -1.37 -9.34
N ILE A 326 14.02 -1.03 -8.15
CA ILE A 326 12.66 -0.53 -7.96
C ILE A 326 12.78 0.92 -7.52
N TRP A 327 12.19 1.80 -8.32
CA TRP A 327 12.04 3.21 -7.97
C TRP A 327 10.76 3.42 -7.18
N CYS A 328 10.76 4.38 -6.25
CA CYS A 328 9.56 4.91 -5.64
C CYS A 328 9.38 6.34 -6.08
N VAL A 329 8.21 6.63 -6.65
CA VAL A 329 7.79 7.97 -7.06
C VAL A 329 6.64 8.38 -6.16
N GLU A 330 6.81 9.47 -5.42
CA GLU A 330 5.75 10.08 -4.63
C GLU A 330 5.24 11.35 -5.30
N ILE A 331 3.93 11.43 -5.51
CA ILE A 331 3.27 12.53 -6.20
C ILE A 331 2.17 13.08 -5.29
N ALA A 332 2.35 14.32 -4.85
CA ALA A 332 1.30 15.07 -4.18
C ALA A 332 0.30 15.57 -5.21
N LEU A 333 -0.99 15.34 -4.93
CA LEU A 333 -2.08 15.72 -5.82
C LEU A 333 -2.73 17.03 -5.35
N GLU A 334 -3.05 17.89 -6.29
CA GLU A 334 -3.69 19.19 -6.05
C GLU A 334 -4.87 19.37 -7.01
N ARG A 335 -6.05 19.72 -6.49
CA ARG A 335 -7.21 20.09 -7.30
C ARG A 335 -7.22 21.61 -7.47
N ARG A 336 -7.21 22.08 -8.72
CA ARG A 336 -7.24 23.51 -9.07
C ARG A 336 -8.59 23.90 -9.70
N HIS A 337 -8.78 25.21 -9.91
CA HIS A 337 -9.97 25.75 -10.56
C HIS A 337 -10.30 25.02 -11.87
N GLY A 338 -11.60 24.80 -12.13
CA GLY A 338 -12.06 24.12 -13.35
C GLY A 338 -11.96 22.59 -13.33
N TYR A 339 -11.90 21.96 -12.14
CA TYR A 339 -11.74 20.51 -11.98
C TYR A 339 -10.44 19.97 -12.58
N GLU A 340 -9.41 20.81 -12.67
CA GLU A 340 -8.08 20.39 -13.08
C GLU A 340 -7.37 19.66 -11.94
N ILE A 341 -6.65 18.61 -12.29
CA ILE A 341 -5.89 17.80 -11.36
C ILE A 341 -4.41 17.97 -11.71
N TRP A 342 -3.66 18.46 -10.74
CA TRP A 342 -2.23 18.68 -10.83
C TRP A 342 -1.50 17.69 -9.91
N GLY A 343 -0.31 17.29 -10.32
CA GLY A 343 0.59 16.45 -9.53
C GLY A 343 1.94 17.12 -9.39
N LYS A 344 2.44 17.24 -8.17
CA LYS A 344 3.81 17.65 -7.86
C LYS A 344 4.60 16.40 -7.45
N VAL A 345 5.62 16.05 -8.22
CA VAL A 345 6.55 14.98 -7.85
C VAL A 345 7.39 15.46 -6.67
N GLU A 346 7.25 14.82 -5.53
CA GLU A 346 7.96 15.19 -4.29
C GLU A 346 9.22 14.37 -4.08
N THR A 347 9.23 13.13 -4.54
CA THR A 347 10.35 12.21 -4.35
C THR A 347 10.44 11.22 -5.51
N VAL A 348 11.66 10.98 -5.98
CA VAL A 348 11.99 9.95 -6.99
C VAL A 348 13.28 9.30 -6.53
N GLU A 349 13.19 8.11 -5.95
CA GLU A 349 14.34 7.45 -5.31
C GLU A 349 14.39 5.97 -5.65
N VAL A 350 15.60 5.42 -5.73
CA VAL A 350 15.80 3.97 -5.85
C VAL A 350 15.63 3.35 -4.46
N VAL A 351 14.54 2.62 -4.27
CA VAL A 351 14.18 2.06 -2.95
C VAL A 351 14.58 0.60 -2.79
N PHE A 352 14.88 -0.09 -3.89
CA PHE A 352 15.39 -1.46 -3.87
C PHE A 352 16.37 -1.66 -5.02
N GLU A 353 17.41 -2.42 -4.76
CA GLU A 353 18.47 -2.75 -5.70
C GLU A 353 18.90 -4.20 -5.49
N THR A 354 19.09 -4.94 -6.58
CA THR A 354 19.67 -6.27 -6.55
C THR A 354 20.49 -6.57 -7.81
N THR A 355 21.50 -7.42 -7.65
CA THR A 355 22.28 -8.01 -8.75
C THR A 355 21.90 -9.48 -8.98
N GLU A 356 20.89 -9.99 -8.26
CA GLU A 356 20.40 -11.35 -8.44
C GLU A 356 19.95 -11.61 -9.88
N SER A 357 20.17 -12.83 -10.35
CA SER A 357 19.78 -13.25 -11.70
C SER A 357 18.26 -13.24 -11.91
N THR A 358 17.48 -13.34 -10.83
CA THR A 358 16.01 -13.32 -10.87
C THR A 358 15.48 -11.89 -10.92
N THR A 359 14.50 -11.64 -11.78
CA THR A 359 13.88 -10.31 -11.90
C THR A 359 12.80 -10.15 -10.84
N PRO A 360 12.89 -9.14 -9.93
CA PRO A 360 11.85 -8.90 -8.94
C PRO A 360 10.54 -8.50 -9.63
N ILE A 361 9.43 -9.07 -9.14
CA ILE A 361 8.07 -8.71 -9.54
C ILE A 361 7.44 -7.92 -8.40
N ILE A 362 6.85 -6.78 -8.73
CA ILE A 362 5.99 -6.04 -7.81
C ILE A 362 4.56 -6.56 -8.02
N GLU A 363 4.14 -7.53 -7.19
CA GLU A 363 2.79 -8.11 -7.28
C GLU A 363 1.73 -7.05 -6.93
N LEU A 364 1.96 -6.29 -5.86
CA LEU A 364 1.13 -5.18 -5.42
C LEU A 364 1.86 -4.31 -4.41
N CYS A 365 1.30 -3.12 -4.16
CA CYS A 365 1.64 -2.30 -3.01
C CYS A 365 0.36 -1.74 -2.37
N ARG A 366 0.38 -1.55 -1.05
CA ARG A 366 -0.76 -1.08 -0.26
C ARG A 366 -0.30 -0.18 0.87
N SER A 367 -1.06 0.88 1.13
CA SER A 367 -0.89 1.67 2.35
C SER A 367 -1.63 1.01 3.50
N VAL A 368 -0.96 0.99 4.66
CA VAL A 368 -1.51 0.57 5.94
C VAL A 368 -1.43 1.77 6.88
N ILE A 369 -2.46 1.95 7.70
CA ILE A 369 -2.50 3.01 8.70
C ILE A 369 -2.08 2.41 10.04
N ILE A 370 -1.02 2.92 10.65
CA ILE A 370 -0.48 2.37 11.91
C ILE A 370 -0.42 3.37 13.05
#